data_AF-A0A377KBB5-F1
#
_entry.id   AF-A0A377KBB5-F1
#
_cell.length_a   1.000
_cell.length_b   1.000
_cell.length_c   1.000
_cell.angle_alpha   90.00
_cell.angle_beta   90.00
_cell.angle_gamma   90.00
#
_symmetry.space_group_name_H-M   'P 1'
#
loop_
_entity.id
_entity.type
_entity.pdbx_description
1 polymer ?
#
loop_
_entity_poly.entity_id
_entity_poly.type
_entity_poly.pdbx_seq_one_letter_code
_entity_poly.pdbx_strand_id
1 'polypeptide(L)'
;MFDFDKIIERQSDKCRKWDHAFVCSRFGDVPESFIPLWIADMDFTSPPAVIDGFRRIVEHGTFGYTWCFDEFYDAVIAFQRKRHQVEVEKSWITLTYGTVSTLHYTIQAYCKPGDSVMMNTPVYDPFAMAAQRQGVQVLANPLRVEENRYQLDFNLIEEQLKTYRPTLWFFCSPHNPSGRIWREEEIRQVSDLCQRYGTILVVDEVHAEHILDGKFVSCLTSGCAAQDNLLVLTSPNKALKLGGLKNLLLHDSRRLAAPALPPAA
;
A
#
# COMPACT_ATOMS: atom_id res chain seq x y z
N MET A 1 28.20 -1.02 -9.17
CA MET A 1 27.79 0.39 -9.31
C MET A 1 26.45 0.40 -10.04
N PHE A 2 25.46 1.18 -9.58
CA PHE A 2 24.19 1.32 -10.31
C PHE A 2 24.36 2.33 -11.44
N ASP A 3 23.71 2.07 -12.56
CA ASP A 3 23.65 2.99 -13.71
C ASP A 3 22.19 3.39 -13.92
N PHE A 4 21.86 4.61 -13.48
CA PHE A 4 20.53 5.22 -13.63
C PHE A 4 20.43 6.11 -14.88
N ASP A 5 21.53 6.31 -15.61
CA ASP A 5 21.55 7.07 -16.87
C ASP A 5 21.27 6.17 -18.08
N LYS A 6 21.43 4.85 -17.91
CA LYS A 6 21.07 3.85 -18.92
C LYS A 6 19.58 3.91 -19.27
N ILE A 7 19.29 4.30 -20.50
CA ILE A 7 17.96 4.21 -21.11
C ILE A 7 17.63 2.73 -21.38
N ILE A 8 16.42 2.32 -20.97
CA ILE A 8 15.92 0.96 -21.14
C ILE A 8 14.80 0.97 -22.18
N GLU A 9 14.90 0.10 -23.18
CA GLU A 9 13.80 -0.19 -24.10
C GLU A 9 12.71 -0.95 -23.33
N ARG A 10 11.47 -0.44 -23.29
CA ARG A 10 10.36 -0.98 -22.47
C ARG A 10 9.08 -1.25 -23.26
N GLN A 11 9.05 -0.97 -24.56
CA GLN A 11 7.91 -1.29 -25.42
C GLN A 11 7.78 -2.80 -25.60
N SER A 12 8.90 -3.53 -25.67
CA SER A 12 8.90 -5.00 -25.78
C SER A 12 8.32 -5.71 -24.56
N ASP A 13 8.36 -5.07 -23.37
CA ASP A 13 7.84 -5.62 -22.12
C ASP A 13 6.29 -5.73 -22.09
N LYS A 14 5.58 -5.13 -23.06
CA LYS A 14 4.11 -5.00 -23.08
C LYS A 14 3.55 -4.43 -21.76
N CYS A 15 4.31 -3.54 -21.13
CA CYS A 15 3.94 -2.97 -19.84
C CYS A 15 2.91 -1.84 -20.01
N ARG A 16 1.92 -1.77 -19.11
CA ARG A 16 0.84 -0.76 -19.16
C ARG A 16 1.34 0.69 -19.28
N LYS A 17 2.53 0.99 -18.75
CA LYS A 17 3.10 2.33 -18.78
C LYS A 17 3.48 2.76 -20.20
N TRP A 18 4.08 1.85 -20.98
CA TRP A 18 4.69 2.13 -22.29
C TRP A 18 3.93 1.54 -23.48
N ASP A 19 2.95 0.66 -23.26
CA ASP A 19 2.10 0.13 -24.33
C ASP A 19 1.23 1.24 -24.94
N HIS A 20 1.50 1.61 -26.20
CA HIS A 20 0.86 2.74 -26.88
C HIS A 20 -0.66 2.60 -26.95
N ALA A 21 -1.17 1.43 -27.30
CA ALA A 21 -2.61 1.18 -27.34
C ALA A 21 -3.27 1.37 -25.95
N PHE A 22 -2.62 0.90 -24.88
CA PHE A 22 -3.10 1.10 -23.53
C PHE A 22 -3.04 2.57 -23.09
N VAL A 23 -1.98 3.29 -23.44
CA VAL A 23 -1.88 4.75 -23.22
C VAL A 23 -3.01 5.47 -23.95
N CYS A 24 -3.25 5.15 -25.22
CA CYS A 24 -4.33 5.74 -26.01
C CYS A 24 -5.71 5.46 -25.40
N SER A 25 -5.91 4.26 -24.84
CA SER A 25 -7.16 3.90 -24.13
C SER A 25 -7.42 4.76 -22.88
N ARG A 26 -6.40 5.44 -22.36
CA ARG A 26 -6.47 6.26 -21.13
C ARG A 26 -6.47 7.76 -21.41
N PHE A 27 -5.68 8.22 -22.37
CA PHE A 27 -5.45 9.65 -22.60
C PHE A 27 -6.00 10.13 -23.95
N GLY A 28 -6.60 9.25 -24.76
CA GLY A 28 -6.96 9.54 -26.14
C GLY A 28 -5.77 9.36 -27.08
N ASP A 29 -5.92 9.72 -28.35
CA ASP A 29 -4.86 9.56 -29.34
C ASP A 29 -3.62 10.41 -28.97
N VAL A 30 -2.45 9.76 -28.88
CA VAL A 30 -1.17 10.40 -28.53
C VAL A 30 -0.11 10.08 -29.58
N PRO A 31 0.84 10.98 -29.86
CA PRO A 31 1.89 10.70 -30.82
C PRO A 31 2.79 9.55 -30.36
N GLU A 32 3.42 8.84 -31.30
CA GLU A 32 4.40 7.78 -31.00
C GLU A 32 5.59 8.28 -30.15
N SER A 33 5.88 9.59 -30.20
CA SER A 33 6.90 10.25 -29.38
C SER A 33 6.43 10.59 -27.95
N PHE A 34 5.23 10.17 -27.56
CA PHE A 34 4.69 10.42 -26.22
C PHE A 34 5.56 9.76 -25.15
N ILE A 35 5.92 10.53 -24.12
CA ILE A 35 6.75 10.06 -23.00
C ILE A 35 5.83 9.79 -21.79
N PRO A 36 5.55 8.53 -21.43
CA PRO A 36 4.62 8.20 -20.36
C PRO A 36 5.24 8.39 -18.97
N LEU A 37 4.74 9.36 -18.21
CA LEU A 37 5.15 9.65 -16.82
C LEU A 37 4.02 9.50 -15.80
N TRP A 38 3.08 8.56 -16.06
CA TRP A 38 1.79 8.50 -15.35
C TRP A 38 1.66 7.33 -14.35
N ILE A 39 2.14 6.12 -14.69
CA ILE A 39 2.15 5.00 -13.75
C ILE A 39 3.38 5.08 -12.86
N ALA A 40 3.18 4.91 -11.55
CA ALA A 40 4.23 4.74 -10.54
C ALA A 40 4.94 3.38 -10.66
N ASP A 41 5.65 3.21 -11.77
CA ASP A 41 6.58 2.13 -12.11
C ASP A 41 7.84 2.75 -12.74
N MET A 42 9.02 2.33 -12.26
CA MET A 42 10.29 2.96 -12.60
C MET A 42 10.82 2.51 -13.96
N ASP A 43 11.54 3.38 -14.66
CA ASP A 43 12.23 3.05 -15.92
C ASP A 43 13.69 2.61 -15.70
N PHE A 44 14.00 2.05 -14.53
CA PHE A 44 15.31 1.47 -14.19
C PHE A 44 15.27 -0.06 -14.19
N THR A 45 16.43 -0.71 -14.25
CA THR A 45 16.49 -2.16 -14.01
C THR A 45 16.30 -2.42 -12.51
N SER A 46 15.68 -3.56 -12.17
CA SER A 46 15.67 -3.99 -10.76
C SER A 46 17.11 -4.21 -10.27
N PRO A 47 17.38 -4.09 -8.96
CA PRO A 47 18.74 -4.21 -8.42
C PRO A 47 19.42 -5.55 -8.80
N PRO A 48 20.74 -5.59 -9.00
CA PRO A 48 21.45 -6.81 -9.38
C PRO A 48 21.18 -8.01 -8.46
N ALA A 49 21.10 -7.78 -7.14
CA ALA A 49 20.77 -8.82 -6.17
C ALA A 49 19.39 -9.48 -6.42
N VAL A 50 18.40 -8.72 -6.90
CA VAL A 50 17.09 -9.25 -7.30
C VAL A 50 17.22 -10.09 -8.57
N ILE A 51 17.90 -9.55 -9.58
CA ILE A 51 18.11 -10.24 -10.86
C ILE A 51 18.86 -11.56 -10.68
N ASP A 52 19.92 -11.56 -9.86
CA ASP A 52 20.71 -12.76 -9.57
C ASP A 52 19.92 -13.77 -8.73
N GLY A 53 19.02 -13.31 -7.86
CA GLY A 53 18.03 -14.15 -7.19
C GLY A 53 17.14 -14.90 -8.19
N PHE A 54 16.55 -14.17 -9.15
CA PHE A 54 15.71 -14.77 -10.18
C PHE A 54 16.48 -15.70 -11.12
N ARG A 55 17.71 -15.34 -11.51
CA ARG A 55 18.56 -16.21 -12.34
C ARG A 55 18.76 -17.58 -11.69
N ARG A 56 19.09 -17.63 -10.40
CA ARG A 56 19.27 -18.90 -9.68
C ARG A 56 18.00 -19.78 -9.68
N ILE A 57 16.82 -19.16 -9.53
CA ILE A 57 15.54 -19.88 -9.59
C ILE A 57 15.30 -20.42 -11.01
N VAL A 58 15.55 -19.61 -12.04
CA VAL A 58 15.38 -20.02 -13.44
C VAL A 58 16.36 -21.12 -13.84
N GLU A 59 17.63 -21.01 -13.42
CA GLU A 59 18.67 -22.02 -13.65
C GLU A 59 18.34 -23.35 -12.97
N HIS A 60 17.68 -23.34 -11.81
CA HIS A 60 17.21 -24.55 -11.15
C HIS A 60 16.10 -25.26 -11.96
N GLY A 61 15.23 -24.49 -12.62
CA GLY A 61 14.30 -25.00 -13.65
C GLY A 61 13.02 -25.66 -13.14
N THR A 62 12.73 -25.63 -11.83
CA THR A 62 11.48 -26.18 -11.27
C THR A 62 10.57 -25.08 -10.74
N PHE A 63 9.34 -25.00 -11.26
CA PHE A 63 8.36 -23.96 -10.91
C PHE A 63 7.08 -24.59 -10.32
N GLY A 64 7.26 -25.44 -9.31
CA GLY A 64 6.17 -26.11 -8.61
C GLY A 64 5.54 -25.26 -7.50
N TYR A 65 4.57 -25.85 -6.81
CA TYR A 65 3.97 -25.26 -5.62
C TYR A 65 5.04 -25.01 -4.56
N THR A 66 5.19 -23.75 -4.18
CA THR A 66 6.19 -23.29 -3.21
C THR A 66 5.48 -22.77 -1.96
N TRP A 67 6.07 -23.00 -0.80
CA TRP A 67 5.66 -22.43 0.47
C TRP A 67 6.71 -21.41 0.95
N CYS A 68 6.29 -20.40 1.72
CA CYS A 68 7.23 -19.44 2.30
C CYS A 68 7.97 -20.03 3.50
N PHE A 69 9.28 -20.20 3.33
CA PHE A 69 10.19 -20.73 4.34
C PHE A 69 10.62 -19.65 5.35
N ASP A 70 11.21 -20.05 6.48
CA ASP A 70 11.53 -19.16 7.59
C ASP A 70 12.46 -18.01 7.16
N GLU A 71 13.41 -18.29 6.29
CA GLU A 71 14.38 -17.32 5.78
C GLU A 71 13.70 -16.17 4.99
N PHE A 72 12.53 -16.40 4.39
CA PHE A 72 11.74 -15.33 3.79
C PHE A 72 11.19 -14.38 4.86
N TYR A 73 10.60 -14.94 5.92
CA TYR A 73 10.05 -14.15 7.02
C TYR A 73 11.15 -13.40 7.77
N ASP A 74 12.29 -14.07 8.01
CA ASP A 74 13.46 -13.45 8.63
C ASP A 74 13.97 -12.27 7.81
N ALA A 75 13.99 -12.38 6.46
CA ALA A 75 14.37 -11.28 5.59
C ALA A 75 13.41 -10.08 5.70
N VAL A 76 12.09 -10.34 5.77
CA VAL A 76 11.07 -9.29 5.96
C VAL A 76 11.22 -8.63 7.33
N ILE A 77 11.31 -9.41 8.40
CA ILE A 77 11.42 -8.92 9.77
C ILE A 77 12.72 -8.13 9.94
N ALA A 78 13.84 -8.65 9.43
CA ALA A 78 15.11 -7.95 9.47
C ALA A 78 15.09 -6.64 8.65
N PHE A 79 14.38 -6.62 7.51
CA PHE A 79 14.21 -5.41 6.72
C PHE A 79 13.42 -4.35 7.50
N GLN A 80 12.28 -4.72 8.09
CA GLN A 80 11.46 -3.81 8.89
C GLN A 80 12.24 -3.23 10.08
N ARG A 81 12.94 -4.09 10.83
CA ARG A 81 13.80 -3.67 11.94
C ARG A 81 14.92 -2.73 11.51
N LYS A 82 15.64 -3.06 10.43
CA LYS A 82 16.79 -2.28 9.95
C LYS A 82 16.38 -0.97 9.29
N ARG A 83 15.34 -0.97 8.46
CA ARG A 83 14.94 0.18 7.63
C ARG A 83 14.01 1.14 8.35
N HIS A 84 13.10 0.59 9.15
CA HIS A 84 11.99 1.32 9.76
C HIS A 84 12.02 1.31 11.29
N GLN A 85 12.99 0.60 11.91
CA GLN A 85 13.15 0.54 13.37
C GLN A 85 11.92 -0.02 14.09
N VAL A 86 11.18 -0.92 13.42
CA VAL A 86 10.00 -1.59 13.97
C VAL A 86 10.28 -3.08 14.14
N GLU A 87 9.88 -3.62 15.28
CA GLU A 87 9.93 -5.05 15.56
C GLU A 87 8.61 -5.68 15.09
N VAL A 88 8.71 -6.65 14.18
CA VAL A 88 7.55 -7.37 13.61
C VAL A 88 7.66 -8.84 13.97
N GLU A 89 6.57 -9.43 14.44
CA GLU A 89 6.50 -10.86 14.65
C GLU A 89 6.11 -11.60 13.37
N LYS A 90 6.69 -12.78 13.14
CA LYS A 90 6.32 -13.66 12.01
C LYS A 90 4.80 -13.88 11.93
N SER A 91 4.14 -14.04 13.07
CA SER A 91 2.68 -14.27 13.14
C SER A 91 1.83 -13.10 12.67
N TRP A 92 2.41 -11.90 12.54
CA TRP A 92 1.69 -10.73 12.04
C TRP A 92 1.63 -10.70 10.52
N ILE A 93 2.53 -11.43 9.85
CA ILE A 93 2.74 -11.33 8.41
C ILE A 93 1.80 -12.29 7.66
N THR A 94 0.81 -11.70 6.98
CA THR A 94 -0.05 -12.38 6.00
C THR A 94 0.36 -11.99 4.58
N LEU A 95 0.57 -13.00 3.73
CA LEU A 95 0.98 -12.77 2.34
C LEU A 95 -0.23 -12.60 1.45
N THR A 96 -0.19 -11.59 0.59
CA THR A 96 -1.29 -11.28 -0.33
C THR A 96 -0.77 -10.86 -1.71
N TYR A 97 -1.67 -10.86 -2.69
CA TYR A 97 -1.35 -10.58 -4.09
C TYR A 97 -1.43 -9.10 -4.44
N GLY A 98 -0.50 -8.29 -3.89
CA GLY A 98 -0.42 -6.86 -4.19
C GLY A 98 -1.40 -5.98 -3.39
N THR A 99 -1.06 -4.70 -3.26
CA THR A 99 -1.80 -3.71 -2.44
C THR A 99 -3.27 -3.61 -2.83
N VAL A 100 -3.55 -3.42 -4.12
CA VAL A 100 -4.93 -3.23 -4.60
C VAL A 100 -5.82 -4.42 -4.27
N SER A 101 -5.35 -5.65 -4.51
CA SER A 101 -6.12 -6.85 -4.16
C SER A 101 -6.36 -6.94 -2.65
N THR A 102 -5.42 -6.46 -1.85
CA THR A 102 -5.55 -6.50 -0.38
C THR A 102 -6.55 -5.49 0.13
N LEU A 103 -6.63 -4.29 -0.47
CA LEU A 103 -7.74 -3.36 -0.19
C LEU A 103 -9.10 -4.01 -0.46
N HIS A 104 -9.21 -4.79 -1.54
CA HIS A 104 -10.42 -5.57 -1.79
C HIS A 104 -10.67 -6.61 -0.70
N TYR A 105 -9.66 -7.38 -0.30
CA TYR A 105 -9.77 -8.40 0.75
C TYR A 105 -10.14 -7.82 2.11
N THR A 106 -9.59 -6.66 2.50
CA THR A 106 -9.96 -6.02 3.77
C THR A 106 -11.43 -5.61 3.77
N ILE A 107 -11.96 -5.10 2.65
CA ILE A 107 -13.39 -4.80 2.55
C ILE A 107 -14.23 -6.07 2.65
N GLN A 108 -13.85 -7.16 1.98
CA GLN A 108 -14.58 -8.44 2.06
C GLN A 108 -14.58 -9.02 3.47
N ALA A 109 -13.47 -8.88 4.19
CA ALA A 109 -13.30 -9.44 5.52
C ALA A 109 -14.08 -8.66 6.59
N TYR A 110 -14.19 -7.34 6.45
CA TYR A 110 -14.67 -6.48 7.54
C TYR A 110 -15.97 -5.74 7.24
N CYS A 111 -16.27 -5.42 5.98
CA CYS A 111 -17.45 -4.64 5.65
C CYS A 111 -18.68 -5.50 5.36
N LYS A 112 -19.86 -4.97 5.70
CA LYS A 112 -21.18 -5.50 5.36
C LYS A 112 -21.93 -4.53 4.43
N PRO A 113 -23.01 -4.97 3.77
CA PRO A 113 -23.89 -4.05 3.04
C PRO A 113 -24.38 -2.92 3.95
N GLY A 114 -24.20 -1.67 3.51
CA GLY A 114 -24.52 -0.47 4.27
C GLY A 114 -23.34 0.16 5.01
N ASP A 115 -22.21 -0.54 5.12
CA ASP A 115 -20.99 0.02 5.70
C ASP A 115 -20.35 1.07 4.78
N SER A 116 -19.42 1.83 5.35
CA SER A 116 -18.60 2.81 4.62
C SER A 116 -17.11 2.65 4.91
N VAL A 117 -16.30 3.08 3.93
CA VAL A 117 -14.84 3.19 4.03
C VAL A 117 -14.44 4.64 3.89
N MET A 118 -13.76 5.16 4.91
CA MET A 118 -13.21 6.51 4.91
C MET A 118 -11.86 6.56 4.18
N MET A 119 -11.57 7.66 3.49
CA MET A 119 -10.26 7.91 2.88
C MET A 119 -9.98 9.41 2.72
N ASN A 120 -8.72 9.81 2.84
CA ASN A 120 -8.33 11.22 2.74
C ASN A 120 -8.13 11.64 1.28
N THR A 121 -8.95 12.55 0.73
CA THR A 121 -8.89 12.91 -0.70
C THR A 121 -8.13 14.21 -0.96
N PRO A 122 -7.46 14.36 -2.13
CA PRO A 122 -7.30 13.37 -3.20
C PRO A 122 -6.33 12.24 -2.80
N VAL A 123 -6.62 11.02 -3.23
CA VAL A 123 -5.79 9.82 -2.97
C VAL A 123 -5.86 8.88 -4.16
N TYR A 124 -4.90 7.96 -4.22
CA TYR A 124 -4.82 6.85 -5.16
C TYR A 124 -6.18 6.18 -5.49
N ASP A 125 -6.64 6.32 -6.73
CA ASP A 125 -7.98 5.89 -7.20
C ASP A 125 -8.42 4.49 -6.75
N PRO A 126 -7.54 3.46 -6.71
CA PRO A 126 -7.93 2.13 -6.28
C PRO A 126 -8.51 2.03 -4.86
N PHE A 127 -8.28 3.02 -3.98
CA PHE A 127 -8.93 3.08 -2.68
C PHE A 127 -10.46 3.15 -2.83
N ALA A 128 -10.95 4.12 -3.60
CA ALA A 128 -12.38 4.26 -3.87
C ALA A 128 -12.93 3.10 -4.70
N MET A 129 -12.17 2.64 -5.71
CA MET A 129 -12.60 1.52 -6.55
C MET A 129 -12.80 0.23 -5.75
N ALA A 130 -11.98 -0.01 -4.72
CA ALA A 130 -12.09 -1.20 -3.90
C ALA A 130 -13.42 -1.29 -3.15
N ALA A 131 -13.90 -0.16 -2.62
CA ALA A 131 -15.20 -0.04 -1.95
C ALA A 131 -16.37 -0.07 -2.94
N GLN A 132 -16.32 0.75 -3.99
CA GLN A 132 -17.39 0.89 -4.98
C GLN A 132 -17.72 -0.43 -5.67
N ARG A 133 -16.71 -1.23 -6.05
CA ARG A 133 -16.91 -2.52 -6.71
C ARG A 133 -17.57 -3.58 -5.83
N GLN A 134 -17.69 -3.31 -4.54
CA GLN A 134 -18.28 -4.21 -3.55
C GLN A 134 -19.57 -3.64 -2.96
N GLY A 135 -20.08 -2.52 -3.51
CA GLY A 135 -21.28 -1.86 -3.01
C GLY A 135 -21.11 -1.21 -1.63
N VAL A 136 -19.88 -0.98 -1.19
CA VAL A 136 -19.56 -0.31 0.08
C VAL A 136 -19.41 1.19 -0.16
N GLN A 137 -19.96 2.01 0.72
CA GLN A 137 -19.98 3.46 0.55
C GLN A 137 -18.58 4.06 0.74
N VAL A 138 -18.23 5.06 -0.08
CA VAL A 138 -16.99 5.82 0.09
C VAL A 138 -17.30 7.08 0.89
N LEU A 139 -16.66 7.23 2.05
CA LEU A 139 -16.67 8.45 2.85
C LEU A 139 -15.41 9.26 2.57
N ALA A 140 -15.52 10.27 1.72
CA ALA A 140 -14.40 11.15 1.41
C ALA A 140 -14.13 12.13 2.57
N ASN A 141 -12.88 12.20 3.00
CA ASN A 141 -12.37 13.21 3.92
C ASN A 141 -11.37 14.11 3.18
N PRO A 142 -11.78 15.28 2.67
CA PRO A 142 -10.89 16.13 1.89
C PRO A 142 -9.76 16.69 2.77
N LEU A 143 -8.53 16.54 2.29
CA LEU A 143 -7.36 17.19 2.89
C LEU A 143 -7.41 18.69 2.63
N ARG A 144 -7.03 19.49 3.63
CA ARG A 144 -6.85 20.94 3.45
C ARG A 144 -5.53 21.23 2.78
N VAL A 145 -5.41 22.35 2.10
CA VAL A 145 -4.12 22.85 1.59
C VAL A 145 -3.74 24.08 2.40
N GLU A 146 -2.60 24.00 3.08
CA GLU A 146 -2.03 25.09 3.87
C GLU A 146 -0.56 25.24 3.46
N GLU A 147 -0.15 26.45 3.05
CA GLU A 147 1.22 26.72 2.57
C GLU A 147 1.71 25.73 1.48
N ASN A 148 0.86 25.44 0.50
CA ASN A 148 1.12 24.46 -0.57
C ASN A 148 1.44 23.04 -0.08
N ARG A 149 1.01 22.69 1.13
CA ARG A 149 1.08 21.34 1.68
C ARG A 149 -0.31 20.88 2.06
N TYR A 150 -0.66 19.65 1.71
CA TYR A 150 -1.88 19.05 2.25
C TYR A 150 -1.80 19.00 3.77
N GLN A 151 -2.92 18.97 4.49
CA GLN A 151 -3.01 18.82 5.94
C GLN A 151 -4.28 18.01 6.30
N LEU A 152 -4.21 17.27 7.40
CA LEU A 152 -5.38 16.61 7.98
C LEU A 152 -6.27 17.62 8.70
N ASP A 153 -7.57 17.60 8.43
CA ASP A 153 -8.54 18.36 9.21
C ASP A 153 -9.07 17.48 10.34
N PHE A 154 -8.40 17.49 11.49
CA PHE A 154 -8.78 16.65 12.62
C PHE A 154 -10.19 16.94 13.17
N ASN A 155 -10.69 18.17 13.03
CA ASN A 155 -12.06 18.50 13.44
C ASN A 155 -13.07 17.81 12.52
N LEU A 156 -12.85 17.87 11.20
CA LEU A 156 -13.70 17.19 10.23
C LEU A 156 -13.59 15.67 10.35
N ILE A 157 -12.37 15.15 10.56
CA ILE A 157 -12.14 13.72 10.77
C ILE A 157 -12.94 13.22 11.98
N GLU A 158 -12.84 13.90 13.13
CA GLU A 158 -13.56 13.48 14.34
C GLU A 158 -15.08 13.59 14.18
N GLU A 159 -15.56 14.66 13.52
CA GLU A 159 -16.99 14.81 13.19
C GLU A 159 -17.48 13.65 12.32
N GLN A 160 -16.78 13.34 11.23
CA GLN A 160 -17.16 12.26 10.32
C GLN A 160 -17.10 10.88 10.98
N LEU A 161 -16.06 10.59 11.78
CA LEU A 161 -15.96 9.33 12.51
C LEU A 161 -17.10 9.17 13.52
N LYS A 162 -17.47 10.26 14.22
CA LYS A 162 -18.57 10.25 15.17
C LYS A 162 -19.93 10.04 14.49
N THR A 163 -20.16 10.72 13.36
CA THR A 163 -21.43 10.74 12.64
C THR A 163 -21.66 9.47 11.82
N TYR A 164 -20.67 9.06 11.03
CA TYR A 164 -20.83 8.01 10.02
C TYR A 164 -20.32 6.65 10.47
N ARG A 165 -19.43 6.60 11.48
CA ARG A 165 -18.86 5.35 12.02
C ARG A 165 -18.36 4.40 10.91
N PRO A 166 -17.44 4.85 10.04
CA PRO A 166 -16.94 4.01 8.96
C PRO A 166 -16.26 2.76 9.54
N THR A 167 -16.50 1.61 8.91
CA THR A 167 -15.92 0.33 9.35
C THR A 167 -14.42 0.32 9.16
N LEU A 168 -13.97 0.84 8.01
CA LEU A 168 -12.55 0.94 7.65
C LEU A 168 -12.19 2.40 7.37
N TRP A 169 -10.96 2.78 7.70
CA TRP A 169 -10.31 3.97 7.15
C TRP A 169 -9.06 3.55 6.39
N PHE A 170 -9.09 3.75 5.07
CA PHE A 170 -7.92 3.60 4.21
C PHE A 170 -7.06 4.86 4.27
N PHE A 171 -5.90 4.75 4.90
CA PHE A 171 -4.94 5.83 5.12
C PHE A 171 -3.67 5.58 4.31
N CYS A 172 -3.15 6.59 3.59
CA CYS A 172 -1.98 6.43 2.71
C CYS A 172 -0.77 7.16 3.31
N SER A 173 0.31 6.45 3.60
CA SER A 173 1.48 6.97 4.32
C SER A 173 2.79 6.34 3.84
N PRO A 174 3.65 7.01 3.06
CA PRO A 174 3.50 8.36 2.51
C PRO A 174 2.30 8.51 1.57
N HIS A 175 1.72 9.70 1.55
CA HIS A 175 0.47 9.96 0.82
C HIS A 175 0.69 10.06 -0.69
N ASN A 176 0.06 9.18 -1.46
CA ASN A 176 -0.05 9.29 -2.92
C ASN A 176 -1.36 10.03 -3.27
N PRO A 177 -1.34 11.21 -3.93
CA PRO A 177 -0.28 11.67 -4.85
C PRO A 177 0.68 12.74 -4.35
N SER A 178 0.49 13.29 -3.15
CA SER A 178 1.19 14.50 -2.73
C SER A 178 2.66 14.29 -2.30
N GLY A 179 3.02 13.06 -1.94
CA GLY A 179 4.29 12.76 -1.29
C GLY A 179 4.35 13.22 0.17
N ARG A 180 3.21 13.57 0.80
CA ARG A 180 3.17 13.93 2.22
C ARG A 180 3.69 12.77 3.07
N ILE A 181 4.66 13.08 3.91
CA ILE A 181 5.05 12.23 5.03
C ILE A 181 4.34 12.78 6.27
N TRP A 182 3.55 11.93 6.91
CA TRP A 182 2.83 12.28 8.13
C TRP A 182 3.78 12.23 9.33
N ARG A 183 3.64 13.20 10.24
CA ARG A 183 4.38 13.24 11.49
C ARG A 183 3.84 12.17 12.44
N GLU A 184 4.68 11.79 13.40
CA GLU A 184 4.32 10.83 14.43
C GLU A 184 3.06 11.26 15.20
N GLU A 185 2.95 12.54 15.54
CA GLU A 185 1.79 13.08 16.26
C GLU A 185 0.51 13.02 15.42
N GLU A 186 0.62 13.25 14.10
CA GLU A 186 -0.52 13.14 13.18
C GLU A 186 -1.00 11.68 13.10
N ILE A 187 -0.07 10.72 12.97
CA ILE A 187 -0.39 9.28 12.93
C ILE A 187 -1.03 8.82 14.24
N ARG A 188 -0.48 9.25 15.39
CA ARG A 188 -1.04 8.94 16.71
C ARG A 188 -2.46 9.45 16.85
N GLN A 189 -2.72 10.69 16.44
CA GLN A 189 -4.06 11.26 16.51
C GLN A 189 -5.05 10.55 15.59
N VAL A 190 -4.63 10.14 14.38
CA VAL A 190 -5.45 9.30 13.49
C VAL A 190 -5.80 7.97 14.17
N SER A 191 -4.82 7.29 14.77
CA SER A 191 -5.03 6.01 15.42
C SER A 191 -5.94 6.12 16.66
N ASP A 192 -5.73 7.13 17.50
CA ASP A 192 -6.54 7.38 18.71
C ASP A 192 -8.00 7.62 18.35
N LEU A 193 -8.26 8.38 17.26
CA LEU A 193 -9.61 8.60 16.76
C LEU A 193 -10.22 7.30 16.21
N CYS A 194 -9.47 6.51 15.45
CA CYS A 194 -9.95 5.20 14.98
C CYS A 194 -10.35 4.29 16.15
N GLN A 195 -9.52 4.21 17.19
CA GLN A 195 -9.80 3.40 18.37
C GLN A 195 -11.04 3.92 19.13
N ARG A 196 -11.13 5.24 19.34
CA ARG A 196 -12.28 5.88 20.02
C ARG A 196 -13.59 5.60 19.32
N TYR A 197 -13.60 5.59 17.99
CA TYR A 197 -14.82 5.46 17.20
C TYR A 197 -15.11 4.05 16.68
N GLY A 198 -14.21 3.08 16.92
CA GLY A 198 -14.37 1.69 16.53
C GLY A 198 -14.10 1.42 15.05
N THR A 199 -13.28 2.25 14.41
CA THR A 199 -12.89 2.13 12.99
C THR A 199 -11.58 1.36 12.89
N ILE A 200 -11.47 0.42 11.95
CA ILE A 200 -10.21 -0.28 11.66
C ILE A 200 -9.37 0.62 10.73
N LEU A 201 -8.16 0.94 11.17
CA LEU A 201 -7.22 1.74 10.40
C LEU A 201 -6.41 0.82 9.48
N VAL A 202 -6.55 1.02 8.17
CA VAL A 202 -5.79 0.28 7.15
C VAL A 202 -4.81 1.24 6.49
N VAL A 203 -3.52 1.05 6.76
CA VAL A 203 -2.46 1.96 6.35
C VAL A 203 -1.70 1.38 5.16
N ASP A 204 -1.71 2.08 4.03
CA ASP A 204 -0.88 1.78 2.88
C ASP A 204 0.50 2.46 3.00
N GLU A 205 1.52 1.66 3.34
CA GLU A 205 2.91 2.09 3.49
C GLU A 205 3.82 1.63 2.34
N VAL A 206 3.26 1.31 1.17
CA VAL A 206 4.06 0.80 0.03
C VAL A 206 5.06 1.80 -0.53
N HIS A 207 4.97 3.08 -0.15
CA HIS A 207 5.89 4.14 -0.54
C HIS A 207 6.95 4.47 0.54
N ALA A 208 7.00 3.71 1.65
CA ALA A 208 7.87 3.97 2.80
C ALA A 208 9.37 4.03 2.47
N GLU A 209 9.83 3.39 1.39
CA GLU A 209 11.23 3.45 0.97
C GLU A 209 11.57 4.66 0.11
N HIS A 210 10.58 5.36 -0.45
CA HIS A 210 10.76 6.52 -1.35
C HIS A 210 10.73 7.84 -0.59
N ILE A 211 11.67 8.00 0.35
CA ILE A 211 11.80 9.21 1.17
C ILE A 211 12.95 10.03 0.62
N LEU A 212 12.64 11.18 0.00
CA LEU A 212 13.63 12.11 -0.52
C LEU A 212 14.13 13.07 0.57
N ASP A 213 13.21 13.62 1.36
CA ASP A 213 13.46 14.53 2.47
C ASP A 213 12.47 14.24 3.61
N GLY A 214 12.87 14.59 4.84
CA GLY A 214 12.11 14.32 6.05
C GLY A 214 12.34 12.91 6.62
N LYS A 215 11.56 12.58 7.67
CA LYS A 215 11.64 11.31 8.38
C LYS A 215 10.29 10.59 8.27
N PHE A 216 10.30 9.42 7.65
CA PHE A 216 9.16 8.51 7.68
C PHE A 216 9.04 7.82 9.04
N VAL A 217 7.80 7.64 9.50
CA VAL A 217 7.45 6.88 10.69
C VAL A 217 6.40 5.87 10.28
N SER A 218 6.70 4.58 10.44
CA SER A 218 5.71 3.52 10.21
C SER A 218 4.68 3.52 11.33
N CYS A 219 3.43 3.22 11.00
CA CYS A 219 2.35 3.02 11.96
C CYS A 219 2.61 1.81 12.87
N LEU A 220 3.53 0.91 12.50
CA LEU A 220 3.99 -0.20 13.37
C LEU A 220 4.94 0.26 14.48
N THR A 221 5.42 1.51 14.45
CA THR A 221 6.30 2.05 15.48
C THR A 221 5.58 2.04 16.83
N SER A 222 6.27 1.54 17.86
CA SER A 222 5.70 1.43 19.21
C SER A 222 5.16 2.78 19.71
N GLY A 223 3.89 2.81 20.13
CA GLY A 223 3.23 4.02 20.63
C GLY A 223 2.77 5.01 19.54
N CYS A 224 2.88 4.65 18.26
CA CYS A 224 2.35 5.45 17.15
C CYS A 224 0.91 5.07 16.79
N ALA A 225 0.54 3.79 16.88
CA ALA A 225 -0.83 3.36 16.64
C ALA A 225 -1.24 2.21 17.56
N ALA A 226 -2.53 2.16 17.88
CA ALA A 226 -3.14 1.05 18.61
C ALA A 226 -3.16 -0.19 17.71
N GLN A 227 -2.44 -1.23 18.12
CA GLN A 227 -2.28 -2.46 17.32
C GLN A 227 -3.56 -3.28 17.22
N ASP A 228 -4.52 -3.10 18.13
CA ASP A 228 -5.77 -3.87 18.20
C ASP A 228 -6.75 -3.57 17.04
N ASN A 229 -6.55 -2.49 16.29
CA ASN A 229 -7.40 -2.10 15.16
C ASN A 229 -6.60 -1.57 13.95
N LEU A 230 -5.37 -2.06 13.76
CA LEU A 230 -4.44 -1.60 12.74
C LEU A 230 -4.09 -2.71 11.75
N LEU A 231 -4.22 -2.42 10.47
CA LEU A 231 -3.68 -3.21 9.36
C LEU A 231 -2.65 -2.39 8.61
N VAL A 232 -1.42 -2.88 8.45
CA VAL A 232 -0.37 -2.18 7.70
C VAL A 232 0.01 -2.95 6.44
N LEU A 233 -0.14 -2.30 5.29
CA LEU A 233 0.17 -2.85 3.97
C LEU A 233 1.58 -2.41 3.58
N THR A 234 2.51 -3.35 3.45
CA THR A 234 3.88 -3.06 2.99
C THR A 234 4.25 -3.92 1.78
N SER A 235 5.11 -3.41 0.91
CA SER A 235 5.55 -4.17 -0.26
C SER A 235 6.93 -3.73 -0.74
N PRO A 236 7.80 -4.66 -1.17
CA PRO A 236 9.02 -4.29 -1.87
C PRO A 236 8.75 -3.74 -3.29
N ASN A 237 7.51 -3.79 -3.79
CA ASN A 237 7.20 -3.54 -5.20
C ASN A 237 7.64 -2.16 -5.68
N LYS A 238 7.36 -1.11 -4.90
CA LYS A 238 7.74 0.26 -5.28
C LYS A 238 9.23 0.45 -5.14
N ALA A 239 9.81 0.03 -4.01
CA ALA A 239 11.23 0.16 -3.71
C ALA A 239 12.16 -0.54 -4.71
N LEU A 240 11.79 -1.76 -5.15
CA LEU A 240 12.67 -2.66 -5.91
C LEU A 240 12.19 -2.92 -7.35
N LYS A 241 11.18 -2.17 -7.82
CA LYS A 241 10.55 -2.35 -9.13
C LYS A 241 10.06 -3.80 -9.34
N LEU A 242 9.18 -4.27 -8.45
CA LEU A 242 8.60 -5.62 -8.51
C LEU A 242 7.09 -5.62 -8.80
N GLY A 243 6.55 -4.51 -9.34
CA GLY A 243 5.12 -4.36 -9.60
C GLY A 243 4.52 -5.44 -10.51
N GLY A 244 5.31 -6.01 -11.42
CA GLY A 244 4.89 -7.14 -12.28
C GLY A 244 4.78 -8.49 -11.55
N LEU A 245 5.41 -8.63 -10.39
CA LEU A 245 5.48 -9.89 -9.62
C LEU A 245 4.40 -10.00 -8.54
N LYS A 246 3.63 -8.92 -8.31
CA LYS A 246 2.45 -8.87 -7.42
C LYS A 246 2.70 -9.37 -5.97
N ASN A 247 3.71 -8.84 -5.29
CA ASN A 247 3.98 -9.17 -3.89
C ASN A 247 3.40 -8.11 -2.91
N LEU A 248 2.70 -8.51 -1.85
CA LEU A 248 2.37 -7.64 -0.72
C LEU A 248 2.41 -8.42 0.60
N LEU A 249 2.80 -7.72 1.65
CA LEU A 249 2.82 -8.18 3.03
C LEU A 249 1.79 -7.34 3.80
N LEU A 250 0.77 -8.00 4.33
CA LEU A 250 -0.15 -7.44 5.29
C LEU A 250 0.36 -7.76 6.69
N HIS A 251 0.58 -6.74 7.51
CA HIS A 251 0.93 -6.88 8.92
C HIS A 251 -0.30 -6.62 9.76
N ASP A 252 -0.63 -7.56 10.64
CA ASP A 252 -1.77 -7.48 11.56
C ASP A 252 -1.40 -8.05 12.94
N SER A 253 -1.86 -7.41 14.01
CA SER A 253 -1.73 -7.99 15.35
C SER A 253 -2.77 -9.10 15.54
N ARG A 254 -2.46 -10.13 16.34
CA ARG A 254 -3.31 -11.34 16.50
C ARG A 254 -4.73 -11.08 17.06
N ARG A 255 -5.13 -9.83 17.29
CA ARG A 255 -6.42 -9.44 17.90
C ARG A 255 -7.47 -8.97 16.89
N LEU A 256 -7.09 -8.60 15.67
CA LEU A 256 -8.02 -8.46 14.55
C LEU A 256 -8.25 -9.82 13.90
N ALA A 257 -8.94 -10.71 14.61
CA ALA A 257 -9.44 -11.92 13.96
C ALA A 257 -10.52 -11.49 12.96
N ALA A 258 -10.24 -11.61 11.66
CA ALA A 258 -11.30 -11.65 10.66
C ALA A 258 -12.32 -12.72 11.10
N PRO A 259 -13.64 -12.46 11.05
CA PRO A 259 -14.62 -13.51 11.31
C PRO A 259 -14.29 -14.71 10.42
N ALA A 260 -14.26 -15.90 11.01
CA ALA A 260 -13.92 -17.13 10.31
C ALA A 260 -14.70 -17.19 8.99
N LEU A 261 -13.99 -17.39 7.88
CA LEU A 261 -14.64 -17.65 6.59
C LEU A 261 -15.64 -18.79 6.80
N PRO A 262 -16.91 -18.65 6.36
CA PRO A 262 -17.84 -19.76 6.43
C PRO A 262 -17.21 -20.97 5.71
N PRO A 263 -17.39 -22.20 6.24
CA PRO A 263 -16.84 -23.38 5.61
C PRO A 263 -17.28 -23.42 4.14
N ALA A 264 -16.34 -23.70 3.25
CA ALA A 264 -16.64 -23.90 1.84
C ALA A 264 -17.70 -25.00 1.73
N ALA A 265 -18.80 -24.68 1.04
CA ALA A 265 -19.89 -25.61 0.75
C ALA A 265 -19.44 -26.71 -0.21
#